data_AF-A0A3D5UYD1-F1
#
_entry.id   AF-A0A3D5UYD1-F1
#
_cell.length_a   1.000
_cell.length_b   1.000
_cell.length_c   1.000
_cell.angle_alpha   90.00
_cell.angle_beta   90.00
_cell.angle_gamma   90.00
#
_symmetry.space_group_name_H-M   'P 1'
#
loop_
_entity.id
_entity.type
_entity.pdbx_description
1 polymer ?
#
loop_
_entity_poly.entity_id
_entity_poly.type
_entity_poly.pdbx_seq_one_letter_code
_entity_poly.pdbx_strand_id
1 'polypeptide(L)'
;AVMQVSGGSQSFNAVNQLRVLGRWMRLFTIPNQSSVPKAFLEFDEEGRMKPSALYERIVDVMEELMKFTLLLRDRSDYLVDRYSERKESAEELSRRVNQKSI
;
A
#
# COMPACT_ATOMS: atom_id res chain seq x y z
N ALA A 1 3.33 -1.50 0.36
CA ALA A 1 2.92 -2.49 1.39
C ALA A 1 2.06 -1.82 2.45
N VAL A 2 1.16 -2.54 3.13
CA VAL A 2 0.36 -2.02 4.25
C VAL A 2 0.50 -2.94 5.45
N MET A 3 0.59 -2.37 6.65
CA MET A 3 0.83 -3.11 7.89
C MET A 3 0.07 -2.44 9.04
N GLN A 4 -0.36 -3.23 10.03
CA GLN A 4 -0.92 -2.71 11.28
C GLN A 4 -0.41 -3.47 12.50
N VAL A 5 -0.52 -2.83 13.66
CA VAL A 5 -0.39 -3.45 14.98
C VAL A 5 -1.68 -3.21 15.78
N SER A 6 -1.99 -4.09 16.73
CA SER A 6 -3.14 -3.95 17.63
C SER A 6 -2.74 -4.37 19.05
N GLY A 7 -3.27 -3.69 20.06
CA GLY A 7 -3.19 -4.14 21.46
C GLY A 7 -4.16 -5.29 21.78
N GLY A 8 -5.17 -5.51 20.94
CA GLY A 8 -6.18 -6.55 21.13
C GLY A 8 -5.95 -7.80 20.28
N SER A 9 -7.02 -8.59 20.12
CA SER A 9 -7.08 -9.72 19.19
C SER A 9 -6.85 -9.28 17.73
N GLN A 10 -6.59 -10.25 16.86
CA GLN A 10 -6.31 -9.99 15.46
C GLN A 10 -7.48 -9.27 14.77
N SER A 11 -7.13 -8.27 13.97
CA SER A 11 -8.04 -7.47 13.17
C SER A 11 -7.36 -7.10 11.85
N PHE A 12 -8.15 -6.80 10.83
CA PHE A 12 -7.66 -6.34 9.53
C PHE A 12 -8.24 -4.98 9.13
N ASN A 13 -8.93 -4.29 10.05
CA ASN A 13 -9.69 -3.08 9.73
C ASN A 13 -8.78 -1.98 9.16
N ALA A 14 -7.63 -1.73 9.80
CA ALA A 14 -6.73 -0.66 9.37
C ALA A 14 -6.04 -1.02 8.05
N VAL A 15 -5.51 -2.23 7.89
CA VAL A 15 -4.88 -2.63 6.62
C VAL A 15 -5.86 -2.67 5.45
N ASN A 16 -7.12 -3.03 5.68
CA ASN A 16 -8.16 -2.99 4.64
C ASN A 16 -8.47 -1.55 4.20
N GLN A 17 -8.57 -0.62 5.15
CA GLN A 17 -8.77 0.80 4.86
C GLN A 17 -7.55 1.40 4.13
N LEU A 18 -6.34 1.10 4.59
CA LEU A 18 -5.09 1.54 3.94
C LEU A 18 -4.96 1.00 2.51
N ARG A 19 -5.42 -0.23 2.25
CA ARG A 19 -5.43 -0.79 0.91
C ARG A 19 -6.35 -0.03 -0.04
N VAL A 20 -7.56 0.30 0.43
CA VAL A 20 -8.49 1.15 -0.34
C VAL A 20 -7.90 2.55 -0.57
N LEU A 21 -7.25 3.12 0.46
CA LEU A 21 -6.55 4.39 0.34
C LEU A 21 -5.42 4.33 -0.71
N GLY A 22 -4.62 3.26 -0.71
CA GLY A 22 -3.56 3.05 -1.70
C GLY A 22 -4.08 3.05 -3.14
N ARG A 23 -5.26 2.47 -3.38
CA ARG A 23 -5.95 2.54 -4.68
C ARG A 23 -6.30 3.99 -5.04
N TRP A 24 -6.85 4.77 -4.12
CA TRP A 24 -7.18 6.17 -4.35
C TRP A 24 -5.94 7.02 -4.66
N MET A 25 -4.82 6.72 -4.03
CA MET A 25 -3.52 7.34 -4.29
C MET A 25 -2.84 6.83 -5.58
N ARG A 26 -3.51 5.98 -6.37
CA ARG A 26 -2.98 5.35 -7.60
C ARG A 26 -1.69 4.54 -7.37
N LEU A 27 -1.51 3.98 -6.17
CA LEU A 27 -0.36 3.14 -5.83
C LEU A 27 -0.59 1.67 -6.18
N PHE A 28 0.47 0.98 -6.59
CA PHE A 28 0.50 -0.48 -6.64
C PHE A 28 0.67 -1.05 -5.24
N THR A 29 -0.46 -1.28 -4.55
CA THR A 29 -0.45 -1.89 -3.22
C THR A 29 -0.28 -3.40 -3.35
N ILE A 30 0.90 -3.90 -2.97
CA ILE A 30 1.24 -5.33 -3.07
C ILE A 30 0.21 -6.25 -2.38
N PRO A 31 0.04 -7.51 -2.85
CA PRO A 31 -0.90 -8.46 -2.26
C PRO A 31 -0.66 -8.71 -0.76
N ASN A 32 0.58 -9.02 -0.37
CA ASN A 32 0.90 -9.42 0.99
C ASN A 32 0.80 -8.24 1.99
N GLN A 33 0.43 -8.55 3.23
CA GLN A 33 0.25 -7.57 4.31
C GLN A 33 0.51 -8.20 5.67
N SER A 34 0.81 -7.36 6.67
CA SER A 34 1.02 -7.81 8.05
C SER A 34 0.01 -7.20 9.02
N SER A 35 -0.47 -8.01 9.97
CA SER A 35 -1.30 -7.56 11.09
C SER A 35 -0.84 -8.28 12.35
N VAL A 36 -0.24 -7.53 13.28
CA VAL A 36 0.34 -8.05 14.53
C VAL A 36 -0.66 -7.84 15.69
N PRO A 37 -1.38 -8.87 16.16
CA PRO A 37 -2.23 -8.79 17.34
C PRO A 37 -1.40 -8.75 18.63
N LYS A 38 -2.00 -8.25 19.71
CA LYS A 38 -1.38 -8.15 21.04
C LYS A 38 0.08 -7.70 20.96
N ALA A 39 0.35 -6.67 20.18
CA ALA A 39 1.71 -6.32 19.75
C ALA A 39 2.68 -6.13 20.93
N PHE A 40 2.20 -5.68 22.09
CA PHE A 40 2.99 -5.57 23.32
C PHE A 40 3.66 -6.88 23.78
N LEU A 41 3.20 -8.05 23.33
CA LEU A 41 3.84 -9.34 23.61
C LEU A 41 4.94 -9.71 22.59
N GLU A 42 4.87 -9.13 21.39
CA GLU A 42 5.74 -9.46 20.25
C GLU A 42 7.02 -8.64 20.20
N PHE A 43 7.17 -7.63 21.07
CA PHE A 43 8.40 -6.85 21.20
C PHE A 43 9.08 -7.13 22.55
N ASP A 44 10.41 -7.08 22.57
CA ASP A 44 11.22 -7.16 23.78
C ASP A 44 11.46 -5.78 24.42
N GLU A 45 12.23 -5.76 25.51
CA GLU A 45 12.53 -4.53 26.26
C GLU A 45 13.41 -3.54 25.49
N GLU A 46 14.15 -4.02 24.48
CA GLU A 46 14.94 -3.18 23.57
C GLU A 46 14.09 -2.65 22.39
N GLY A 47 12.80 -2.98 22.35
CA GLY A 47 11.89 -2.61 21.27
C GLY A 47 12.11 -3.39 19.98
N ARG A 48 12.78 -4.55 20.05
CA ARG A 48 12.98 -5.44 18.91
C ARG A 48 11.84 -6.45 18.84
N MET A 49 11.38 -6.72 17.64
CA MET A 49 10.36 -7.74 17.44
C MET A 49 10.99 -9.12 17.66
N LYS A 50 10.34 -9.94 18.48
CA LYS A 50 10.77 -11.30 18.79
C LYS A 50 10.65 -12.19 17.55
N PRO A 51 11.49 -13.24 17.42
CA PRO A 51 11.30 -14.25 16.40
C PRO A 51 9.92 -14.93 16.56
N SER A 52 9.05 -14.76 15.57
CA SER A 52 7.72 -15.36 15.53
C SER A 52 7.21 -15.46 14.10
N ALA A 53 6.14 -16.23 13.87
CA ALA A 53 5.48 -16.29 12.57
C ALA A 53 4.99 -14.89 12.10
N LEU A 54 4.75 -13.96 13.03
CA LEU A 54 4.39 -12.58 12.71
C LEU A 54 5.61 -11.83 12.17
N TYR A 55 6.80 -12.05 12.73
CA TYR A 55 8.05 -11.50 12.20
C TYR A 55 8.37 -12.06 10.81
N GLU A 56 8.25 -13.37 10.61
CA GLU A 56 8.42 -14.01 9.30
C GLU A 56 7.49 -13.42 8.24
N ARG A 57 6.22 -13.13 8.60
CA ARG A 57 5.31 -12.42 7.70
C ARG A 57 5.79 -11.02 7.34
N ILE A 58 6.41 -10.29 8.26
CA ILE A 58 6.98 -8.97 7.95
C ILE A 58 8.13 -9.13 6.93
N VAL A 59 8.97 -10.15 7.11
CA VAL A 59 10.03 -10.47 6.15
C VAL A 59 9.45 -10.74 4.76
N ASP A 60 8.42 -11.58 4.64
CA ASP A 60 7.74 -11.85 3.37
C ASP A 60 7.20 -10.58 2.71
N VAL A 61 6.58 -9.70 3.51
CA VAL A 61 5.99 -8.44 3.01
C VAL A 61 7.08 -7.49 2.49
N MET A 62 8.23 -7.41 3.17
CA MET A 62 9.35 -6.58 2.74
C MET A 62 10.05 -7.16 1.50
N GLU A 63 10.20 -8.49 1.45
CA GLU A 63 10.75 -9.19 0.29
C GLU A 63 9.88 -8.97 -0.94
N GLU A 64 8.55 -9.15 -0.81
CA GLU A 64 7.60 -8.91 -1.89
C GLU A 64 7.59 -7.43 -2.31
N LEU A 65 7.62 -6.50 -1.36
CA LEU A 65 7.69 -5.07 -1.66
C LEU A 65 8.90 -4.75 -2.53
N MET A 66 10.09 -5.24 -2.17
CA MET A 66 11.30 -5.00 -2.94
C MET A 66 11.24 -5.63 -4.32
N LYS A 67 10.73 -6.87 -4.45
CA LYS A 67 10.53 -7.54 -5.75
C LYS A 67 9.62 -6.71 -6.66
N PHE A 68 8.47 -6.24 -6.15
CA PHE A 68 7.54 -5.41 -6.92
C PHE A 68 8.13 -4.02 -7.24
N THR A 69 8.86 -3.40 -6.31
CA THR A 69 9.50 -2.11 -6.57
C THR A 69 10.52 -2.23 -7.69
N LEU A 70 11.41 -3.23 -7.66
CA LEU A 70 12.38 -3.46 -8.74
C LEU A 70 11.70 -3.78 -10.08
N LEU A 71 10.58 -4.51 -10.06
CA LEU A 71 9.81 -4.83 -11.26
C LEU A 71 9.14 -3.59 -11.89
N LEU A 72 8.65 -2.66 -11.06
CA LEU A 72 7.78 -1.57 -11.51
C LEU A 72 8.50 -0.24 -11.71
N ARG A 73 9.54 0.08 -10.93
CA ARG A 73 10.10 1.44 -10.84
C ARG A 73 10.60 2.01 -12.18
N ASP A 74 11.16 1.16 -13.04
CA ASP A 74 11.75 1.59 -14.32
C ASP A 74 10.72 1.57 -15.47
N ARG A 75 9.45 1.30 -15.15
CA ARG A 75 8.34 1.19 -16.12
C ARG A 75 7.16 2.09 -15.75
N SER A 76 7.33 2.98 -14.76
CA SER A 76 6.24 3.83 -14.24
C SER A 76 5.57 4.62 -15.36
N ASP A 77 6.35 5.25 -16.23
CA ASP A 77 5.86 6.16 -17.27
C ASP A 77 4.93 5.44 -18.25
N TYR A 78 5.29 4.21 -18.63
CA TYR A 78 4.44 3.37 -19.46
C TYR A 78 3.19 2.89 -18.72
N LEU A 79 3.32 2.49 -17.46
CA LEU A 79 2.19 1.99 -16.66
C LEU A 79 1.15 3.07 -16.34
N VAL A 80 1.55 4.33 -16.29
CA VAL A 80 0.65 5.47 -16.03
C VAL A 80 0.20 6.18 -17.30
N ASP A 81 0.67 5.79 -18.49
CA ASP A 81 0.19 6.32 -19.77
C ASP A 81 -1.20 5.75 -20.09
N ARG A 82 -2.26 6.50 -19.73
CA ARG A 82 -3.65 6.05 -19.84
C ARG A 82 -4.29 6.51 -21.14
N TYR A 83 -5.03 5.60 -21.79
CA TYR A 83 -5.80 5.91 -23.00
C TYR A 83 -6.72 7.12 -22.84
N SER A 84 -7.43 7.24 -21.71
CA SER A 84 -8.33 8.38 -21.45
C SER A 84 -7.57 9.71 -21.38
N GLU A 85 -6.34 9.71 -20.86
CA GLU A 85 -5.48 10.90 -20.76
C GLU A 85 -4.90 11.26 -22.14
N ARG A 86 -4.60 10.27 -23.00
CA ARG A 86 -4.18 10.49 -24.40
C ARG A 86 -5.31 10.97 -25.32
N LYS A 87 -6.54 10.53 -25.06
CA LYS A 87 -7.73 10.90 -25.86
C LYS A 87 -8.16 12.34 -25.60
N GLU A 88 -7.92 12.86 -24.40
CA GLU A 88 -8.40 14.17 -23.97
C GLU A 88 -7.48 15.29 -24.47
N SER A 89 -8.05 16.27 -25.17
CA SER A 89 -7.30 17.47 -25.54
C SER A 89 -7.00 18.33 -24.30
N ALA A 90 -5.93 19.14 -24.35
CA ALA A 90 -5.57 20.03 -23.24
C ALA A 90 -6.72 20.98 -22.83
N GLU A 91 -7.55 21.40 -23.78
CA GLU A 91 -8.75 22.22 -23.52
C GLU A 91 -9.87 21.43 -22.82
N GLU A 92 -10.12 20.18 -23.20
CA GLU A 92 -11.11 19.32 -22.55
C GLU A 92 -10.70 18.97 -21.12
N LEU A 93 -9.41 18.67 -20.91
CA LEU A 93 -8.85 18.44 -19.58
C LEU A 93 -9.02 19.67 -18.68
N SER A 94 -8.69 20.86 -19.21
CA SER A 94 -8.86 22.13 -18.49
C SER A 94 -10.32 22.42 -18.15
N ARG A 95 -11.27 22.14 -19.05
CA ARG A 95 -12.71 22.28 -18.76
C ARG A 95 -13.18 21.33 -17.66
N ARG A 96 -12.76 20.06 -17.69
CA ARG A 96 -13.17 19.06 -16.69
C ARG A 96 -12.65 19.38 -15.30
N VAL A 97 -11.38 19.76 -15.18
CA VAL A 97 -10.76 20.08 -13.88
C VAL A 97 -11.35 21.35 -13.25
N ASN A 98 -11.85 22.28 -14.08
CA ASN A 98 -12.45 23.54 -13.62
C ASN A 98 -13.96 23.48 -13.38
N GLN A 99 -14.60 22.31 -13.43
CA GLN A 99 -16.01 22.18 -13.04
C GLN A 99 -16.17 22.31 -11.51
N LYS A 100 -17.02 23.24 -11.09
CA LYS A 100 -17.29 23.55 -9.66
C LYS A 100 -18.06 22.45 -8.92
N SER A 101 -18.62 21.49 -9.63
CA SER A 101 -19.26 20.30 -9.07
C SER A 101 -19.17 19.18 -10.09
N ILE A 102 -18.89 17.97 -9.60
CA ILE A 102 -18.99 16.71 -10.35
C ILE A 102 -20.46 16.39 -10.59
#